data_AF-A0A5K0Y5P3-F1
#
_entry.id   AF-A0A5K0Y5P3-F1
#
_cell.length_a   1.000
_cell.length_b   1.000
_cell.length_c   1.000
_cell.angle_alpha   90.00
_cell.angle_beta   90.00
_cell.angle_gamma   90.00
#
_symmetry.space_group_name_H-M   'P 1'
#
loop_
_entity.id
_entity.type
_entity.pdbx_description
1 polymer ?
#
loop_
_entity_poly.entity_id
_entity_poly.type
_entity_poly.pdbx_seq_one_letter_code
_entity_poly.pdbx_strand_id
1 'polypeptide(L)'
;KTERQIKSNAARVIAACAIGGLALLVIVCTLIGISCYRKRGLSKRPDDIERLRRITLLVIFYRELLHATRNFSDANFLGSGSFGSVYKEILADGRTVAVKVLNLSFERASKSFDIECTILRQIRHRNLVKVITSSSNEDFKALVLQYMPLGSLEVYLHSGAHHLNLFQRLDIMIDVACALEYLPHGYSEMILHCDLKSCNVLLDESMSAYIGDSGTAKFIVGDKSSTLTTTLGTMGYIA
;
A
#
# COMPACT_ATOMS: atom_id res chain seq x y z
N LYS A 1 21.92 56.42 21.01
CA LYS A 1 21.74 56.33 19.53
C LYS A 1 22.16 54.94 19.01
N THR A 2 23.29 54.43 19.48
CA THR A 2 23.86 53.09 19.20
C THR A 2 22.94 51.91 19.50
N GLU A 3 22.24 51.90 20.64
CA GLU A 3 21.41 50.75 21.04
C GLU A 3 20.16 50.52 20.16
N ARG A 4 19.51 51.61 19.72
CA ARG A 4 18.39 51.55 18.76
C ARG A 4 18.85 51.04 17.39
N GLN A 5 20.08 51.37 17.00
CA GLN A 5 20.64 50.98 15.71
C GLN A 5 21.02 49.48 15.68
N ILE A 6 21.52 48.95 16.81
CA ILE A 6 21.79 47.52 16.99
C ILE A 6 20.48 46.71 16.93
N LYS A 7 19.43 47.16 17.62
CA LYS A 7 18.11 46.49 17.60
C LYS A 7 17.48 46.48 16.20
N SER A 8 17.64 47.58 15.44
CA SER A 8 17.16 47.68 14.06
C SER A 8 17.89 46.72 13.10
N ASN A 9 19.21 46.58 13.25
CA ASN A 9 20.01 45.68 12.42
C ASN A 9 19.71 44.20 12.75
N ALA A 10 19.54 43.85 14.04
CA ALA A 10 19.17 42.50 14.45
C ALA A 10 17.80 42.07 13.89
N ALA A 11 16.80 42.95 13.92
CA ALA A 11 15.48 42.68 13.35
C ALA A 11 15.53 42.41 11.83
N ARG A 12 16.37 43.15 11.09
CA ARG A 12 16.59 42.94 9.65
C ARG A 12 17.24 41.60 9.35
N VAL A 13 18.21 41.17 10.16
CA VAL A 13 18.87 39.87 10.01
C VAL A 13 17.88 38.73 10.28
N ILE A 14 17.08 38.83 11.34
CA ILE A 14 16.06 37.81 11.67
C ILE A 14 15.02 37.69 10.54
N ALA A 15 14.53 38.82 10.02
CA ALA A 15 13.61 38.83 8.90
C ALA A 15 14.22 38.19 7.64
N ALA A 16 15.48 38.50 7.32
CA ALA A 16 16.19 37.91 6.18
C ALA A 16 16.36 36.38 6.34
N CYS A 17 16.70 35.90 7.53
CA CYS A 17 16.79 34.47 7.83
C CYS A 17 15.43 33.76 7.72
N ALA A 18 14.35 34.39 8.21
CA ALA A 18 13.00 33.83 8.13
C ALA A 18 12.51 33.72 6.66
N ILE A 19 12.76 34.75 5.85
CA ILE A 19 12.41 34.76 4.42
C ILE A 19 13.25 33.71 3.67
N GLY A 20 14.55 33.62 3.95
CA GLY A 20 15.42 32.60 3.37
C GLY A 20 14.97 31.18 3.72
N GLY A 21 14.59 30.95 4.99
CA GLY A 21 14.06 29.67 5.44
C GLY A 21 12.76 29.29 4.74
N LEU A 22 11.81 30.24 4.61
CA LEU A 22 10.55 30.00 3.92
C LEU A 22 10.75 29.72 2.42
N ALA A 23 11.63 30.47 1.76
CA ALA A 23 11.96 30.24 0.34
C ALA A 23 12.56 28.86 0.12
N LEU A 24 13.47 28.42 1.01
CA LEU A 24 14.09 27.10 0.93
C LEU A 24 13.05 25.98 1.14
N LEU A 25 12.09 26.18 2.06
CA LEU A 25 10.98 25.26 2.29
C LEU A 25 10.07 25.12 1.05
N VAL A 26 9.74 26.24 0.40
CA VAL A 26 8.94 26.23 -0.84
C VAL A 26 9.69 25.53 -1.99
N ILE A 27 10.99 25.76 -2.12
CA ILE A 27 11.83 25.09 -3.13
C ILE A 27 11.85 23.58 -2.88
N VAL A 28 12.01 23.14 -1.63
CA VAL A 28 11.98 21.71 -1.30
C VAL A 28 10.61 21.10 -1.60
N CYS A 29 9.51 21.75 -1.20
CA CYS A 29 8.15 21.28 -1.49
C CYS A 29 7.85 21.18 -2.99
N THR A 30 8.33 22.16 -3.78
CA THR A 30 8.15 22.16 -5.24
C THR A 30 9.01 21.09 -5.92
N LEU A 31 10.25 20.88 -5.48
CA LEU A 31 11.09 19.79 -5.99
C LEU A 31 10.52 18.41 -5.65
N ILE A 32 9.95 18.24 -4.45
CA ILE A 32 9.22 17.02 -4.07
C ILE A 32 8.00 16.86 -4.99
N GLY A 33 7.19 17.91 -5.16
CA GLY A 33 6.02 17.88 -6.06
C GLY A 33 6.37 17.53 -7.52
N ILE A 34 7.45 18.12 -8.05
CA ILE A 34 7.95 17.83 -9.40
C ILE A 34 8.50 16.40 -9.49
N SER A 35 9.18 15.90 -8.45
CA SER A 35 9.67 14.52 -8.41
C SER A 35 8.52 13.52 -8.34
N CYS A 36 7.50 13.81 -7.52
CA CYS A 36 6.24 13.07 -7.46
C CYS A 36 5.53 13.05 -8.82
N TYR A 37 5.50 14.20 -9.51
CA TYR A 37 4.90 14.36 -10.84
C TYR A 37 5.71 13.66 -11.94
N ARG A 38 7.04 13.74 -11.93
CA ARG A 38 7.90 13.04 -12.88
C ARG A 38 7.82 11.53 -12.72
N LYS A 39 7.74 11.03 -11.49
CA LYS A 39 7.40 9.62 -11.21
C LYS A 39 5.98 9.26 -11.69
N ARG A 40 5.05 10.22 -11.91
CA ARG A 40 3.68 9.97 -12.44
C ARG A 40 3.67 9.70 -13.96
N GLY A 41 4.75 10.02 -14.69
CA GLY A 41 4.84 9.90 -16.15
C GLY A 41 5.21 8.52 -16.70
N LEU A 42 5.58 7.54 -15.87
CA LEU A 42 5.80 6.16 -16.30
C LEU A 42 4.50 5.36 -16.20
N SER A 43 3.50 5.78 -16.98
CA SER A 43 2.28 5.01 -17.15
C SER A 43 2.53 3.83 -18.10
N LYS A 44 2.02 2.67 -17.68
CA LYS A 44 2.25 1.34 -18.27
C LYS A 44 1.81 1.29 -19.73
N ARG A 45 2.58 0.57 -20.54
CA ARG A 45 2.29 0.33 -21.96
C ARG A 45 0.91 -0.34 -22.11
N PRO A 46 0.13 -0.01 -23.16
CA PRO A 46 -1.15 -0.65 -23.46
C PRO A 46 -1.07 -2.20 -23.54
N ASP A 47 0.10 -2.77 -23.84
CA ASP A 47 0.34 -4.21 -23.86
C ASP A 47 0.16 -4.91 -22.49
N ASP A 48 0.43 -4.20 -21.38
CA ASP A 48 0.24 -4.76 -20.03
C ASP A 48 -1.24 -4.91 -19.70
N ILE A 49 -2.08 -4.01 -20.21
CA ILE A 49 -3.54 -4.02 -19.98
C ILE A 49 -4.17 -5.20 -20.73
N GLU A 50 -3.73 -5.47 -21.96
CA GLU A 50 -4.19 -6.61 -22.77
C GLU A 50 -3.72 -7.95 -22.19
N ARG A 51 -2.47 -8.03 -21.70
CA ARG A 51 -1.99 -9.19 -20.92
C ARG A 51 -2.79 -9.38 -19.64
N LEU A 52 -3.06 -8.30 -18.91
CA LEU A 52 -3.90 -8.35 -17.71
C LEU A 52 -5.31 -8.80 -18.01
N ARG A 53 -5.89 -8.41 -19.15
CA ARG A 53 -7.20 -8.87 -19.60
C ARG A 53 -7.24 -10.39 -19.85
N ARG A 54 -6.16 -10.98 -20.38
CA ARG A 54 -6.02 -12.45 -20.45
C ARG A 54 -5.93 -13.10 -19.07
N ILE A 55 -5.30 -12.42 -18.11
CA ILE A 55 -5.17 -12.89 -16.73
C ILE A 55 -6.50 -12.72 -15.95
N THR A 56 -7.30 -11.70 -16.27
CA THR A 56 -8.62 -11.44 -15.68
C THR A 56 -9.60 -12.58 -15.96
N LEU A 57 -9.41 -13.33 -17.05
CA LEU A 57 -10.20 -14.52 -17.41
C LEU A 57 -9.79 -15.80 -16.67
N LEU A 58 -8.61 -15.82 -16.02
CA LEU A 58 -8.22 -16.91 -15.14
C LEU A 58 -8.84 -16.66 -13.76
N VAL A 59 -10.10 -17.09 -13.61
CA VAL A 59 -10.57 -17.57 -12.31
C VAL A 59 -9.68 -18.77 -12.01
N ILE A 60 -8.61 -18.56 -11.25
CA ILE A 60 -7.76 -19.66 -10.81
C ILE A 60 -8.62 -20.48 -9.86
N PHE A 61 -9.09 -21.63 -10.32
CA PHE A 61 -9.92 -22.51 -9.52
C PHE A 61 -9.13 -22.95 -8.28
N TYR A 62 -9.83 -23.17 -7.17
CA TYR A 62 -9.25 -23.66 -5.92
C TYR A 62 -8.25 -24.81 -6.13
N ARG A 63 -8.55 -25.74 -7.05
CA ARG A 63 -7.67 -26.87 -7.40
C ARG A 63 -6.33 -26.44 -8.01
N GLU A 64 -6.32 -25.41 -8.83
CA GLU A 64 -5.09 -24.86 -9.41
C GLU A 64 -4.25 -24.14 -8.36
N LEU A 65 -4.89 -23.40 -7.44
CA LEU A 65 -4.19 -22.81 -6.30
C LEU A 65 -3.62 -23.89 -5.38
N LEU A 66 -4.40 -24.93 -5.07
CA LEU A 66 -3.98 -26.04 -4.21
C LEU A 66 -2.76 -26.78 -4.79
N HIS A 67 -2.79 -27.02 -6.10
CA HIS A 67 -1.70 -27.67 -6.81
C HIS A 67 -0.47 -26.75 -6.93
N ALA A 68 -0.68 -25.46 -7.24
CA ALA A 68 0.40 -24.46 -7.27
C ALA A 68 1.09 -24.39 -5.91
N THR A 69 0.32 -24.25 -4.83
CA THR A 69 0.83 -24.11 -3.47
C THR A 69 1.38 -25.39 -2.86
N ARG A 70 1.43 -26.49 -3.62
CA ARG A 70 1.84 -27.81 -3.12
C ARG A 70 1.11 -28.16 -1.81
N ASN A 71 -0.20 -27.94 -1.78
CA ASN A 71 -1.05 -28.00 -0.59
C ASN A 71 -0.64 -27.02 0.52
N PHE A 72 -0.34 -25.77 0.16
CA PHE A 72 0.09 -24.72 1.11
C PHE A 72 1.28 -25.15 1.96
N SER A 73 2.29 -25.71 1.30
CA SER A 73 3.52 -26.17 1.96
C SER A 73 4.24 -25.04 2.70
N ASP A 74 4.79 -25.36 3.87
CA ASP A 74 5.63 -24.45 4.66
C ASP A 74 6.82 -23.89 3.86
N ALA A 75 7.27 -24.62 2.82
CA ALA A 75 8.35 -24.16 1.94
C ALA A 75 8.00 -22.87 1.16
N ASN A 76 6.71 -22.62 0.94
CA ASN A 76 6.21 -21.44 0.23
C ASN A 76 5.61 -20.40 1.19
N PHE A 77 5.62 -20.64 2.50
CA PHE A 77 5.02 -19.74 3.48
C PHE A 77 5.80 -18.43 3.59
N LEU A 78 5.08 -17.31 3.49
CA LEU A 78 5.64 -15.96 3.64
C LEU A 78 5.30 -15.33 5.00
N GLY A 79 4.19 -15.73 5.61
CA GLY A 79 3.74 -15.19 6.88
C GLY A 79 2.24 -15.36 7.11
N SER A 80 1.82 -15.09 8.35
CA SER A 80 0.42 -15.15 8.77
C SER A 80 0.06 -13.95 9.63
N GLY A 81 -1.18 -13.52 9.56
CA GLY A 81 -1.77 -12.50 10.41
C GLY A 81 -3.22 -12.82 10.77
N SER A 82 -3.90 -11.89 11.42
CA SER A 82 -5.31 -12.01 11.81
C SER A 82 -6.23 -12.34 10.64
N PHE A 83 -5.89 -11.86 9.44
CA PHE A 83 -6.69 -12.02 8.23
C PHE A 83 -6.36 -13.28 7.42
N GLY A 84 -5.41 -14.10 7.87
CA GLY A 84 -5.06 -15.37 7.24
C GLY A 84 -3.57 -15.52 6.94
N SER A 85 -3.25 -16.41 6.00
CA SER A 85 -1.88 -16.85 5.69
C SER A 85 -1.49 -16.50 4.26
N VAL A 86 -0.22 -16.17 4.04
CA VAL A 86 0.30 -15.75 2.73
C VAL A 86 1.38 -16.72 2.26
N TYR A 87 1.30 -17.10 0.99
CA TYR A 87 2.21 -18.05 0.35
C TYR A 87 2.80 -17.46 -0.94
N LYS A 88 4.03 -17.82 -1.26
CA LYS A 88 4.73 -17.45 -2.51
C LYS A 88 4.49 -18.52 -3.56
N GLU A 89 4.00 -18.12 -4.72
CA GLU A 89 3.76 -19.05 -5.83
C GLU A 89 4.38 -18.59 -7.13
N ILE A 90 4.67 -19.56 -8.01
CA ILE A 90 5.09 -19.31 -9.39
C ILE A 90 4.01 -19.88 -10.29
N LEU A 91 3.34 -19.01 -11.04
CA LEU A 91 2.30 -19.39 -11.98
C LEU A 91 2.89 -20.16 -13.18
N ALA A 92 2.03 -20.85 -13.94
CA ALA A 92 2.44 -21.62 -15.11
C ALA A 92 3.16 -20.77 -16.19
N ASP A 93 2.91 -19.47 -16.22
CA ASP A 93 3.58 -18.52 -17.12
C ASP A 93 4.91 -17.96 -16.56
N GLY A 94 5.39 -18.49 -15.43
CA GLY A 94 6.65 -18.12 -14.78
C GLY A 94 6.55 -16.91 -13.85
N ARG A 95 5.40 -16.24 -13.74
CA ARG A 95 5.25 -15.07 -12.85
C ARG A 95 5.14 -15.47 -11.39
N THR A 96 5.91 -14.81 -10.53
CA THR A 96 5.79 -14.97 -9.08
C THR A 96 4.64 -14.13 -8.52
N VAL A 97 3.81 -14.73 -7.67
CA VAL A 97 2.65 -14.11 -7.01
C VAL A 97 2.64 -14.42 -5.51
N ALA A 98 1.90 -13.62 -4.75
CA ALA A 98 1.57 -13.90 -3.36
C ALA A 98 0.11 -14.36 -3.29
N VAL A 99 -0.15 -15.50 -2.65
CA VAL A 99 -1.49 -16.04 -2.43
C VAL A 99 -1.85 -15.84 -0.96
N LYS A 100 -2.77 -14.93 -0.68
CA LYS A 100 -3.30 -14.71 0.67
C LYS A 100 -4.57 -15.55 0.85
N VAL A 101 -4.47 -16.62 1.62
CA VAL A 101 -5.60 -17.45 2.06
C VAL A 101 -6.24 -16.79 3.27
N LEU A 102 -7.53 -16.50 3.20
CA LEU A 102 -8.24 -15.75 4.22
C LEU A 102 -8.79 -16.66 5.32
N ASN A 103 -8.79 -16.14 6.55
CA ASN A 103 -9.42 -16.84 7.67
C ASN A 103 -10.93 -16.60 7.68
N LEU A 104 -11.70 -17.62 7.31
CA LEU A 104 -13.17 -17.54 7.21
C LEU A 104 -13.88 -17.31 8.56
N SER A 105 -13.22 -17.61 9.68
CA SER A 105 -13.79 -17.31 11.01
C SER A 105 -13.93 -15.81 11.28
N PHE A 106 -13.17 -14.97 10.57
CA PHE A 106 -13.20 -13.51 10.71
C PHE A 106 -14.15 -12.84 9.69
N GLU A 107 -14.48 -13.52 8.59
CA GLU A 107 -15.43 -13.03 7.59
C GLU A 107 -16.88 -13.30 8.04
N ARG A 108 -17.46 -12.35 8.76
CA ARG A 108 -18.87 -12.41 9.19
C ARG A 108 -19.89 -12.21 8.05
N ALA A 109 -19.48 -12.19 6.77
CA ALA A 109 -20.40 -12.00 5.65
C ALA A 109 -19.87 -12.63 4.34
N SER A 110 -20.17 -13.91 4.11
CA SER A 110 -19.73 -14.58 2.88
C SER A 110 -20.27 -13.93 1.59
N LYS A 111 -21.44 -13.28 1.67
CA LYS A 111 -22.17 -12.69 0.53
C LYS A 111 -21.55 -11.41 -0.06
N SER A 112 -20.63 -10.74 0.64
CA SER A 112 -20.01 -9.49 0.15
C SER A 112 -18.62 -9.69 -0.45
N PHE A 113 -17.99 -10.85 -0.27
CA PHE A 113 -16.59 -11.07 -0.64
C PHE A 113 -16.33 -10.90 -2.15
N ASP A 114 -17.20 -11.45 -3.00
CA ASP A 114 -17.00 -11.36 -4.45
C ASP A 114 -17.16 -9.91 -4.96
N ILE A 115 -18.06 -9.14 -4.33
CA ILE A 115 -18.24 -7.71 -4.62
C ILE A 115 -17.00 -6.94 -4.17
N GLU A 116 -16.53 -7.19 -2.95
CA GLU A 116 -15.33 -6.56 -2.39
C GLU A 116 -14.10 -6.84 -3.25
N CYS A 117 -13.90 -8.10 -3.65
CA CYS A 117 -12.83 -8.50 -4.57
C CYS A 117 -12.95 -7.81 -5.92
N THR A 118 -14.16 -7.63 -6.44
CA THR A 118 -14.38 -6.91 -7.69
C THR A 118 -13.91 -5.47 -7.57
N ILE A 119 -14.20 -4.80 -6.46
CA ILE A 119 -13.74 -3.43 -6.23
C ILE A 119 -12.22 -3.40 -6.02
N LEU A 120 -11.67 -4.28 -5.17
CA LEU A 120 -10.23 -4.39 -4.93
C LEU A 120 -9.41 -4.62 -6.21
N ARG A 121 -9.96 -5.36 -7.18
CA ARG A 121 -9.33 -5.57 -8.50
C ARG A 121 -9.35 -4.31 -9.38
N GLN A 122 -10.30 -3.41 -9.18
CA GLN A 122 -10.38 -2.15 -9.91
C GLN A 122 -9.38 -1.12 -9.37
N ILE A 123 -8.98 -1.21 -8.10
CA ILE A 123 -8.03 -0.28 -7.47
C ILE A 123 -6.67 -0.44 -8.17
N ARG A 124 -6.20 0.64 -8.80
CA ARG A 124 -4.93 0.67 -9.54
C ARG A 124 -4.14 1.93 -9.22
N HIS A 125 -3.10 1.76 -8.42
CA HIS A 125 -2.13 2.81 -8.13
C HIS A 125 -0.71 2.23 -8.11
N ARG A 126 0.30 3.05 -8.41
CA ARG A 126 1.70 2.61 -8.49
C ARG A 126 2.30 2.24 -7.12
N ASN A 127 1.69 2.72 -6.03
CA ASN A 127 2.13 2.48 -4.65
C ASN A 127 1.09 1.65 -3.85
N LEU A 128 0.22 0.90 -4.54
CA LEU A 128 -0.70 -0.05 -3.92
C LEU A 128 -0.39 -1.46 -4.43
N VAL A 129 -0.34 -2.44 -3.52
CA VAL A 129 -0.16 -3.85 -3.91
C VAL A 129 -1.33 -4.27 -4.79
N LYS A 130 -1.00 -4.77 -5.97
CA LYS A 130 -1.99 -5.10 -6.96
C LYS A 130 -2.72 -6.41 -6.62
N VAL A 131 -4.04 -6.35 -6.48
CA VAL A 131 -4.90 -7.55 -6.54
C VAL A 131 -5.03 -7.98 -8.01
N ILE A 132 -4.56 -9.19 -8.31
CA ILE A 132 -4.56 -9.78 -9.64
C ILE A 132 -5.92 -10.45 -9.88
N THR A 133 -6.26 -11.40 -9.01
CA THR A 133 -7.52 -12.15 -9.05
C THR A 133 -7.87 -12.65 -7.64
N SER A 134 -9.05 -13.26 -7.50
CA SER A 134 -9.51 -13.92 -6.28
C SER A 134 -9.98 -15.33 -6.63
N SER A 135 -10.02 -16.19 -5.62
CA SER A 135 -10.58 -17.53 -5.70
C SER A 135 -11.45 -17.75 -4.48
N SER A 136 -12.72 -18.08 -4.68
CA SER A 136 -13.71 -18.29 -3.63
C SER A 136 -14.50 -19.57 -3.86
N ASN A 137 -14.76 -20.31 -2.79
CA ASN A 137 -15.79 -21.34 -2.66
C ASN A 137 -16.41 -21.24 -1.26
N GLU A 138 -17.29 -22.18 -0.87
CA GLU A 138 -17.99 -22.13 0.42
C GLU A 138 -17.04 -22.16 1.64
N ASP A 139 -15.95 -22.92 1.54
CA ASP A 139 -15.00 -23.20 2.64
C ASP A 139 -13.60 -22.64 2.40
N PHE A 140 -13.40 -21.85 1.34
CA PHE A 140 -12.10 -21.32 0.97
C PHE A 140 -12.23 -19.97 0.27
N LYS A 141 -11.41 -19.02 0.71
CA LYS A 141 -11.25 -17.73 0.04
C LYS A 141 -9.78 -17.36 -0.01
N ALA A 142 -9.35 -16.88 -1.17
CA ALA A 142 -8.00 -16.39 -1.37
C ALA A 142 -7.94 -15.22 -2.34
N LEU A 143 -6.96 -14.36 -2.09
CA LEU A 143 -6.54 -13.29 -2.99
C LEU A 143 -5.20 -13.66 -3.61
N VAL A 144 -5.09 -13.46 -4.92
CA VAL A 144 -3.83 -13.57 -5.65
C VAL A 144 -3.32 -12.16 -5.90
N LEU A 145 -2.17 -11.84 -5.32
CA LEU A 145 -1.57 -10.51 -5.30
C LEU A 145 -0.23 -10.50 -6.03
N GLN A 146 0.19 -9.30 -6.43
CA GLN A 146 1.57 -9.05 -6.82
C GLN A 146 2.53 -9.43 -5.69
N TYR A 147 3.54 -10.23 -6.01
CA TYR A 147 4.60 -10.58 -5.06
C TYR A 147 5.54 -9.38 -4.84
N MET A 148 5.95 -9.19 -3.57
CA MET A 148 6.86 -8.14 -3.14
C MET A 148 8.14 -8.76 -2.60
N PRO A 149 9.22 -8.80 -3.40
CA PRO A 149 10.40 -9.63 -3.12
C PRO A 149 11.25 -9.13 -1.95
N LEU A 150 11.24 -7.82 -1.67
CA LEU A 150 11.96 -7.27 -0.52
C LEU A 150 11.15 -7.33 0.77
N GLY A 151 9.91 -7.83 0.70
CA GLY A 151 9.07 -8.08 1.86
C GLY A 151 8.63 -6.79 2.55
N SER A 152 8.45 -6.87 3.86
CA SER A 152 7.91 -5.78 4.66
C SER A 152 8.95 -4.77 5.11
N LEU A 153 8.57 -3.49 5.12
CA LEU A 153 9.31 -2.39 5.71
C LEU A 153 9.67 -2.61 7.18
N GLU A 154 8.85 -3.35 7.93
CA GLU A 154 9.08 -3.67 9.34
C GLU A 154 10.47 -4.28 9.57
N VAL A 155 10.90 -5.20 8.70
CA VAL A 155 12.21 -5.84 8.78
C VAL A 155 13.32 -4.80 8.69
N TYR A 156 13.20 -3.79 7.83
CA TYR A 156 14.21 -2.74 7.64
C TYR A 156 14.23 -1.70 8.77
N LEU A 157 13.14 -1.60 9.54
CA LEU A 157 13.04 -0.69 10.67
C LEU A 157 13.50 -1.35 11.98
N HIS A 158 13.31 -2.66 12.13
CA HIS A 158 13.45 -3.33 13.43
C HIS A 158 14.47 -4.48 13.48
N SER A 159 14.90 -5.06 12.35
CA SER A 159 15.81 -6.23 12.39
C SER A 159 17.26 -5.92 12.73
N GLY A 160 17.66 -4.63 12.69
CA GLY A 160 19.06 -4.20 12.92
C GLY A 160 20.05 -4.62 11.82
N ALA A 161 19.71 -5.59 10.97
CA ALA A 161 20.56 -6.08 9.88
C ALA A 161 20.53 -5.18 8.64
N HIS A 162 19.48 -4.37 8.50
CA HIS A 162 19.28 -3.46 7.38
C HIS A 162 19.03 -2.05 7.89
N HIS A 163 19.69 -1.07 7.27
CA HIS A 163 19.54 0.34 7.64
C HIS A 163 19.11 1.15 6.43
N LEU A 164 17.91 1.73 6.53
CA LEU A 164 17.44 2.71 5.57
C LEU A 164 18.12 4.06 5.83
N ASN A 165 18.76 4.61 4.79
CA ASN A 165 19.26 5.96 4.83
C ASN A 165 18.12 6.99 4.75
N LEU A 166 18.42 8.26 5.00
CA LEU A 166 17.41 9.32 5.04
C LEU A 166 16.65 9.46 3.71
N PHE A 167 17.34 9.35 2.57
CA PHE A 167 16.72 9.47 1.25
C PHE A 167 15.74 8.32 0.98
N GLN A 168 16.11 7.09 1.30
CA GLN A 168 15.23 5.92 1.19
C GLN A 168 13.98 6.09 2.05
N ARG A 169 14.13 6.58 3.29
CA ARG A 169 12.98 6.85 4.18
C ARG A 169 12.05 7.90 3.59
N LEU A 170 12.61 8.98 3.03
CA LEU A 170 11.83 10.02 2.37
C LEU A 170 11.09 9.49 1.14
N ASP A 171 11.76 8.71 0.29
CA ASP A 171 11.13 8.07 -0.88
C ASP A 171 9.97 7.16 -0.45
N ILE A 172 10.18 6.31 0.56
CA ILE A 172 9.14 5.42 1.12
C ILE A 172 7.96 6.25 1.68
N MET A 173 8.23 7.32 2.42
CA MET A 173 7.17 8.21 2.95
C MET A 173 6.36 8.86 1.82
N ILE A 174 7.03 9.31 0.76
CA ILE A 174 6.39 9.91 -0.42
C ILE A 174 5.51 8.88 -1.12
N ASP A 175 6.00 7.66 -1.31
CA ASP A 175 5.26 6.58 -1.95
C ASP A 175 3.99 6.21 -1.16
N VAL A 176 4.10 6.07 0.17
CA VAL A 176 2.96 5.82 1.06
C VAL A 176 1.97 6.99 1.00
N ALA A 177 2.43 8.24 1.05
CA ALA A 177 1.56 9.41 0.95
C ALA A 177 0.82 9.48 -0.40
N CYS A 178 1.48 9.15 -1.51
CA CYS A 178 0.84 9.08 -2.83
C CYS A 178 -0.29 8.04 -2.86
N ALA A 179 -0.08 6.87 -2.25
CA ALA A 179 -1.12 5.84 -2.17
C ALA A 179 -2.33 6.29 -1.34
N LEU A 180 -2.07 6.95 -0.19
CA LEU A 180 -3.14 7.44 0.68
C LEU A 180 -3.91 8.62 0.07
N GLU A 181 -3.28 9.48 -0.73
CA GLU A 181 -3.96 10.55 -1.48
C GLU A 181 -4.98 9.99 -2.49
N TYR A 182 -4.66 8.83 -3.08
CA TYR A 182 -5.48 8.19 -4.12
C TYR A 182 -6.76 7.53 -3.57
N LEU A 183 -6.69 6.88 -2.40
CA LEU A 183 -7.79 6.07 -1.86
C LEU A 183 -9.11 6.83 -1.61
N PRO A 184 -9.11 8.09 -1.10
CA PRO A 184 -10.34 8.86 -0.87
C PRO A 184 -11.04 9.35 -2.15
N HIS A 185 -10.34 9.45 -3.28
CA HIS A 185 -10.83 10.13 -4.49
C HIS A 185 -11.15 9.18 -5.66
N GLY A 186 -10.81 7.89 -5.54
CA GLY A 186 -10.86 6.95 -6.66
C GLY A 186 -12.24 6.36 -6.98
N TYR A 187 -13.22 6.43 -6.08
CA TYR A 187 -14.50 5.73 -6.19
C TYR A 187 -15.65 6.55 -5.61
N SER A 188 -16.89 6.23 -6.02
CA SER A 188 -18.12 6.82 -5.44
C SER A 188 -18.30 6.49 -3.94
N GLU A 189 -17.46 5.61 -3.40
CA GLU A 189 -17.43 5.14 -2.02
C GLU A 189 -16.01 5.33 -1.50
N MET A 190 -15.86 5.87 -0.29
CA MET A 190 -14.54 6.14 0.29
C MET A 190 -13.88 4.81 0.71
N ILE A 191 -12.67 4.56 0.24
CA ILE A 191 -11.87 3.39 0.64
C ILE A 191 -10.95 3.79 1.78
N LEU A 192 -11.18 3.22 2.97
CA LEU A 192 -10.26 3.38 4.10
C LEU A 192 -9.45 2.11 4.30
N HIS A 193 -8.13 2.22 4.26
CA HIS A 193 -7.23 1.08 4.51
C HIS A 193 -7.35 0.53 5.94
N CYS A 194 -7.61 1.41 6.93
CA CYS A 194 -7.81 1.13 8.36
C CYS A 194 -6.69 0.41 9.13
N ASP A 195 -5.68 -0.19 8.48
CA ASP A 195 -4.56 -0.86 9.15
C ASP A 195 -3.21 -0.50 8.52
N LEU A 196 -2.91 0.80 8.44
CA LEU A 196 -1.59 1.25 7.97
C LEU A 196 -0.55 1.11 9.08
N LYS A 197 0.46 0.28 8.84
CA LYS A 197 1.61 0.03 9.72
C LYS A 197 2.80 -0.45 8.89
N SER A 198 4.00 -0.44 9.47
CA SER A 198 5.22 -0.88 8.78
C SER A 198 5.10 -2.30 8.22
N CYS A 199 4.39 -3.21 8.90
CA CYS A 199 4.23 -4.58 8.42
C CYS A 199 3.39 -4.68 7.13
N ASN A 200 2.49 -3.71 6.90
CA ASN A 200 1.64 -3.60 5.72
C ASN A 200 2.22 -2.70 4.63
N VAL A 201 3.42 -2.14 4.81
CA VAL A 201 4.17 -1.47 3.75
C VAL A 201 5.17 -2.46 3.18
N LEU A 202 4.98 -2.85 1.92
CA LEU A 202 5.82 -3.80 1.21
C LEU A 202 6.75 -3.10 0.22
N LEU A 203 7.90 -3.71 -0.04
CA LEU A 203 8.94 -3.15 -0.90
C LEU A 203 9.13 -4.03 -2.15
N ASP A 204 9.22 -3.39 -3.31
CA ASP A 204 9.60 -4.05 -4.56
C ASP A 204 11.12 -4.12 -4.75
N GLU A 205 11.59 -4.71 -5.85
CA GLU A 205 13.03 -4.87 -6.17
C GLU A 205 13.79 -3.54 -6.24
N SER A 206 13.08 -2.43 -6.46
CA SER A 206 13.65 -1.08 -6.57
C SER A 206 13.61 -0.29 -5.26
N MET A 207 13.22 -0.92 -4.14
CA MET A 207 12.96 -0.25 -2.85
C MET A 207 11.84 0.79 -2.90
N SER A 208 10.92 0.67 -3.88
CA SER A 208 9.71 1.50 -3.92
C SER A 208 8.66 0.91 -2.99
N ALA A 209 7.90 1.78 -2.31
CA ALA A 209 6.94 1.33 -1.30
C ALA A 209 5.52 1.15 -1.86
N TYR A 210 4.88 0.08 -1.40
CA TYR A 210 3.53 -0.30 -1.75
C TYR A 210 2.73 -0.59 -0.49
N ILE A 211 1.58 0.05 -0.33
CA ILE A 211 0.66 -0.31 0.74
C ILE A 211 -0.02 -1.62 0.34
N GLY A 212 0.16 -2.64 1.18
CA GLY A 212 -0.45 -3.95 1.10
C GLY A 212 -1.48 -4.17 2.21
N ASP A 213 -2.10 -5.35 2.17
CA ASP A 213 -3.19 -5.75 3.08
C ASP A 213 -4.47 -4.90 2.99
N SER A 214 -4.97 -4.70 1.77
CA SER A 214 -6.30 -4.14 1.55
C SER A 214 -7.45 -5.07 1.96
N GLY A 215 -7.17 -6.24 2.57
CA GLY A 215 -8.20 -7.15 3.10
C GLY A 215 -8.90 -6.61 4.35
N THR A 216 -8.40 -5.50 4.92
CA THR A 216 -9.09 -4.71 5.95
C THR A 216 -9.76 -3.46 5.39
N ALA A 217 -9.64 -3.20 4.09
CA ALA A 217 -10.12 -1.97 3.51
C ALA A 217 -11.64 -1.93 3.60
N LYS A 218 -12.18 -0.93 4.30
CA LYS A 218 -13.63 -0.73 4.40
C LYS A 218 -14.08 0.29 3.38
N PHE A 219 -15.11 -0.10 2.63
CA PHE A 219 -15.86 0.79 1.75
C PHE A 219 -16.91 1.52 2.57
N ILE A 220 -16.80 2.85 2.66
CA ILE A 220 -17.84 3.70 3.24
C ILE A 220 -18.74 4.18 2.09
N VAL A 221 -19.97 3.69 2.09
CA VAL A 221 -21.01 4.10 1.13
C VAL A 221 -21.88 5.19 1.76
N GLY A 222 -21.80 6.41 1.21
CA GLY A 222 -22.77 7.51 1.33
C GLY A 222 -23.11 8.03 2.75
N ASP A 223 -22.75 9.29 3.02
CA ASP A 223 -23.22 10.26 4.04
C ASP A 223 -23.65 9.78 5.46
N LYS A 224 -23.37 8.54 5.82
CA LYS A 224 -23.62 7.96 7.13
C LYS A 224 -22.32 7.94 7.90
N SER A 225 -22.06 9.07 8.55
CA SER A 225 -21.11 9.27 9.65
C SER A 225 -21.27 8.25 10.81
N SER A 226 -22.20 7.30 10.75
CA SER A 226 -22.60 6.43 11.86
C SER A 226 -22.23 4.94 11.73
N THR A 227 -21.53 4.50 10.68
CA THR A 227 -21.03 3.12 10.63
C THR A 227 -19.64 3.00 11.28
N LEU A 228 -19.49 3.55 12.49
CA LEU A 228 -18.29 3.34 13.33
C LEU A 228 -18.38 1.95 13.98
N THR A 229 -18.16 0.92 13.16
CA THR A 229 -17.94 -0.45 13.62
C THR A 229 -16.64 -0.54 14.39
N THR A 230 -16.67 -1.08 15.62
CA THR A 230 -15.58 -1.68 16.42
C THR A 230 -14.17 -1.17 16.13
N THR A 231 -13.47 -0.61 17.12
CA THR A 231 -12.05 -0.18 17.02
C THR A 231 -11.22 -1.16 16.18
N LEU A 232 -10.98 -0.78 14.91
CA LEU A 232 -10.23 -1.55 13.93
C LEU A 232 -8.89 -0.87 13.73
N GLY A 233 -7.86 -1.69 13.58
CA GLY A 233 -6.48 -1.23 13.43
C GLY A 233 -5.58 -1.79 14.52
N THR A 234 -4.29 -1.59 14.33
CA THR A 234 -3.27 -2.06 15.26
C THR A 234 -3.06 -1.03 16.38
N MET A 235 -3.15 -1.46 17.65
CA MET A 235 -2.88 -0.59 18.81
C MET A 235 -1.50 0.09 18.66
N GLY A 236 -1.46 1.41 18.89
CA GLY A 236 -0.28 2.24 18.64
C GLY A 236 -0.27 2.95 17.27
N TYR A 237 -1.15 2.54 16.34
CA TYR A 237 -1.35 3.18 15.03
C TYR A 237 -2.75 3.81 14.88
N ILE A 238 -3.64 3.61 15.85
CA ILE A 238 -4.98 4.19 15.90
C ILE A 238 -4.89 5.61 16.48
N ALA A 239 -5.54 6.57 15.80
CA ALA A 239 -5.65 7.97 16.23
C ALA A 239 -6.82 8.18 17.22
#